data_AF-A0A2D5PED0-F1
#
_entry.id   AF-A0A2D5PED0-F1
#
_cell.length_a   1.000
_cell.length_b   1.000
_cell.length_c   1.000
_cell.angle_alpha   90.00
_cell.angle_beta   90.00
_cell.angle_gamma   90.00
#
_symmetry.space_group_name_H-M   'P 1'
#
loop_
_entity.id
_entity.type
_entity.pdbx_description
1 polymer ?
#
loop_
_entity_poly.entity_id
_entity_poly.type
_entity_poly.pdbx_seq_one_letter_code
_entity_poly.pdbx_strand_id
1 'polypeptide(L)'
;MLLNGIRVADVAEADFQTFHSLSFFRLTLTGTFSGNGLVISDYNSKTKLQSTQVKNCQGRGSTKSHRLRSACYAEAGLLQLCLKRQFQRCKYDGRIRFMHPLTAFYCGQGTDHRGRSFNSILAFPDTEMETCHDYIQWLFPLHEPSPYNPEAPVVTAEVVDDFHRDPELQARMHQALQRMLTFLGMVLKESPQGFELVMPANICERHWLMPENHNYRRLSRMLASMKLMGLDTQANALWQGLQALAVRCEGKISAATLTHWRLAAMGLDDSL
;
A
#
# COMPACT_ATOMS: atom_id res chain seq x y z
N MET A 1 45.25 -15.43 9.46
CA MET A 1 45.03 -13.97 9.61
C MET A 1 45.78 -13.28 8.48
N LEU A 2 45.04 -12.52 7.67
CA LEU A 2 45.45 -11.62 6.58
C LEU A 2 46.34 -12.21 5.47
N LEU A 3 45.71 -12.47 4.32
CA LEU A 3 46.38 -12.78 3.05
C LEU A 3 46.66 -11.49 2.27
N ASN A 4 47.87 -11.47 1.72
CA ASN A 4 48.50 -10.42 0.93
C ASN A 4 47.90 -10.26 -0.48
N GLY A 5 47.81 -9.01 -0.93
CA GLY A 5 48.31 -8.53 -2.22
C GLY A 5 47.67 -9.05 -3.52
N ILE A 6 46.97 -8.18 -4.24
CA ILE A 6 46.85 -8.25 -5.71
C ILE A 6 47.06 -6.83 -6.28
N ARG A 7 47.96 -6.74 -7.27
CA ARG A 7 48.36 -5.52 -7.98
C ARG A 7 47.33 -5.13 -9.04
N VAL A 8 47.24 -3.82 -9.31
CA VAL A 8 46.47 -3.24 -10.41
C VAL A 8 47.36 -3.21 -11.66
N ALA A 9 47.09 -4.13 -12.59
CA ALA A 9 47.49 -4.18 -14.01
C ALA A 9 46.67 -5.36 -14.57
N ASP A 10 45.82 -5.27 -15.58
CA ASP A 10 45.98 -4.65 -16.90
C ASP A 10 44.64 -4.09 -17.38
N VAL A 11 44.62 -2.82 -17.80
CA VAL A 11 43.54 -2.27 -18.64
C VAL A 11 44.04 -2.36 -20.07
N ALA A 12 43.69 -3.45 -20.75
CA ALA A 12 43.83 -3.52 -22.20
C ALA A 12 42.76 -2.62 -22.82
N GLU A 13 43.21 -1.74 -23.73
CA GLU A 13 42.37 -0.95 -24.63
C GLU A 13 41.32 -1.83 -25.30
N ALA A 14 40.04 -1.56 -25.03
CA ALA A 14 38.94 -2.06 -25.84
C ALA A 14 38.33 -0.86 -26.58
N ASP A 15 38.48 -0.89 -27.89
CA ASP A 15 37.97 0.07 -28.85
C ASP A 15 36.46 0.34 -28.67
N PHE A 16 36.12 1.61 -28.71
CA PHE A 16 34.79 2.15 -28.43
C PHE A 16 33.94 2.16 -29.72
N GLN A 17 33.36 1.02 -30.11
CA GLN A 17 32.27 1.02 -31.10
C GLN A 17 31.21 -0.04 -30.79
N THR A 18 30.01 0.42 -30.44
CA THR A 18 28.73 -0.32 -30.46
C THR A 18 28.53 -1.35 -29.33
N PHE A 19 27.57 -1.08 -28.43
CA PHE A 19 26.99 -2.13 -27.58
C PHE A 19 25.79 -2.75 -28.28
N HIS A 20 25.91 -3.99 -28.71
CA HIS A 20 24.77 -4.78 -29.17
C HIS A 20 24.05 -5.38 -27.95
N SER A 21 22.80 -4.94 -27.75
CA SER A 21 21.70 -5.66 -27.09
C SER A 21 21.98 -6.24 -25.69
N LEU A 22 21.44 -5.58 -24.66
CA LEU A 22 21.02 -6.26 -23.43
C LEU A 22 19.53 -6.53 -23.51
N SER A 23 19.16 -7.80 -23.66
CA SER A 23 17.76 -8.25 -23.63
C SER A 23 17.35 -8.60 -22.20
N PHE A 24 16.43 -7.82 -21.64
CA PHE A 24 15.46 -8.30 -20.64
C PHE A 24 14.06 -8.03 -21.20
N PHE A 25 13.14 -8.99 -21.03
CA PHE A 25 11.87 -9.13 -21.75
C PHE A 25 11.11 -7.79 -22.00
N ARG A 26 11.01 -7.44 -23.30
CA ARG A 26 10.11 -6.48 -23.98
C ARG A 26 10.10 -5.00 -23.56
N LEU A 27 11.27 -4.38 -23.54
CA LEU A 27 11.44 -2.97 -23.94
C LEU A 27 12.86 -2.80 -24.49
N THR A 28 12.99 -2.76 -25.81
CA THR A 28 14.28 -2.50 -26.47
C THR A 28 14.48 -1.00 -26.52
N LEU A 29 15.16 -0.43 -25.53
CA LEU A 29 15.58 0.97 -25.58
C LEU A 29 16.85 1.06 -26.41
N THR A 30 16.74 1.60 -27.62
CA THR A 30 17.90 2.00 -28.42
C THR A 30 18.18 3.48 -28.15
N GLY A 31 19.41 3.81 -27.78
CA GLY A 31 19.89 5.19 -27.68
C GLY A 31 21.18 5.35 -28.46
N THR A 32 21.33 6.48 -29.15
CA THR A 32 22.58 6.86 -29.79
C THR A 32 23.15 8.08 -29.08
N PHE A 33 24.45 8.07 -28.80
CA PHE A 33 25.13 9.27 -28.33
C PHE A 33 25.46 10.14 -29.53
N SER A 34 24.77 11.28 -29.63
CA SER A 34 25.09 12.34 -30.56
C SER A 34 25.46 13.59 -29.78
N GLY A 35 26.73 13.98 -29.90
CA GLY A 35 27.21 15.36 -29.76
C GLY A 35 27.11 16.05 -28.40
N ASN A 36 25.98 16.03 -27.70
CA ASN A 36 25.74 16.75 -26.44
C ASN A 36 24.50 16.27 -25.64
N GLY A 37 24.00 15.04 -25.81
CA GLY A 37 22.90 14.49 -24.99
C GLY A 37 22.48 13.06 -25.32
N LEU A 38 21.78 12.40 -24.39
CA LEU A 38 21.19 11.07 -24.58
C LEU A 38 19.75 11.21 -25.12
N VAL A 39 19.47 10.62 -26.28
CA VAL A 39 18.12 10.52 -26.84
C VAL A 39 17.66 9.07 -26.76
N ILE A 40 16.53 8.84 -26.09
CA ILE A 40 15.91 7.52 -25.93
C ILE A 40 14.71 7.47 -26.87
N SER A 41 14.69 6.49 -27.77
CA SER A 41 13.54 6.19 -28.63
C SER A 41 13.03 4.78 -28.34
N ASP A 42 11.72 4.65 -28.12
CA ASP A 42 11.04 3.40 -27.83
C ASP A 42 10.60 2.68 -29.13
N TYR A 43 10.63 1.36 -29.15
CA TYR A 43 10.19 0.50 -30.26
C TYR A 43 9.07 -0.45 -29.82
N ASN A 44 8.05 0.04 -29.11
CA ASN A 44 6.64 -0.35 -29.28
C ASN A 44 5.75 0.28 -28.20
N SER A 45 5.09 1.40 -28.50
CA SER A 45 3.72 1.69 -28.07
C SER A 45 3.23 3.01 -28.68
N LYS A 46 1.94 3.08 -28.99
CA LYS A 46 1.23 4.30 -29.43
C LYS A 46 1.09 5.32 -28.28
N THR A 47 2.18 5.77 -27.70
CA THR A 47 2.17 6.79 -26.64
C THR A 47 3.32 7.75 -26.83
N LYS A 48 3.01 8.96 -27.34
CA LYS A 48 3.96 10.08 -27.45
C LYS A 48 4.30 10.58 -26.05
N LEU A 49 5.52 10.31 -25.57
CA LEU A 49 6.13 11.10 -24.50
C LEU A 49 6.82 12.31 -25.13
N GLN A 50 6.45 13.50 -24.65
CA GLN A 50 7.05 14.76 -25.07
C GLN A 50 8.55 14.78 -24.72
N SER A 51 9.37 15.21 -25.66
CA SER A 51 10.82 15.37 -25.50
C SER A 51 11.12 16.45 -24.47
N THR A 52 11.55 16.06 -23.27
CA THR A 52 12.10 17.01 -22.30
C THR A 52 13.56 17.28 -22.66
N GLN A 53 13.85 18.41 -23.31
CA GLN A 53 15.23 18.86 -23.47
C GLN A 53 15.78 19.33 -22.12
N VAL A 54 16.80 18.62 -21.61
CA VAL A 54 17.59 19.10 -20.49
C VAL A 54 18.47 20.25 -20.99
N LYS A 55 18.19 21.48 -20.54
CA LYS A 55 18.95 22.68 -20.91
C LYS A 55 20.35 22.68 -20.24
N ASN A 56 21.35 23.02 -21.04
CA ASN A 56 22.77 23.10 -20.69
C ASN A 56 23.10 24.13 -19.59
N CYS A 57 23.94 23.72 -18.64
CA CYS A 57 24.79 24.64 -17.87
C CYS A 57 26.18 24.70 -18.53
N GLN A 58 26.46 25.78 -19.29
CA GLN A 58 27.80 26.03 -19.83
C GLN A 58 28.76 26.52 -18.73
N GLY A 59 29.94 25.91 -18.63
CA GLY A 59 31.03 26.39 -17.79
C GLY A 59 32.28 25.53 -17.93
N ARG A 60 33.25 26.06 -18.69
CA ARG A 60 34.57 25.50 -19.04
C ARG A 60 35.35 24.97 -17.82
N GLY A 61 36.13 23.92 -18.03
CA GLY A 61 37.16 23.46 -17.08
C GLY A 61 37.00 21.99 -16.68
N SER A 62 38.01 21.18 -17.04
CA SER A 62 38.17 19.77 -16.70
C SER A 62 37.98 19.51 -15.20
N THR A 63 36.98 18.70 -14.85
CA THR A 63 36.71 17.99 -13.56
C THR A 63 35.20 17.79 -13.31
N LYS A 64 34.32 18.47 -14.07
CA LYS A 64 32.84 18.34 -13.93
C LYS A 64 32.22 17.05 -14.51
N SER A 65 32.92 16.35 -15.41
CA SER A 65 32.43 15.12 -16.06
C SER A 65 32.19 13.96 -15.08
N HIS A 66 33.07 13.77 -14.09
CA HIS A 66 32.92 12.72 -13.08
C HIS A 66 31.80 13.01 -12.07
N ARG A 67 31.56 14.27 -11.69
CA ARG A 67 30.47 14.63 -10.75
C ARG A 67 29.08 14.52 -11.39
N LEU A 68 28.94 14.89 -12.66
CA LEU A 68 27.69 14.74 -13.40
C LEU A 68 27.35 13.27 -13.68
N ARG A 69 28.36 12.44 -13.99
CA ARG A 69 28.19 10.98 -14.09
C ARG A 69 27.79 10.37 -12.74
N SER A 70 28.46 10.74 -11.65
CA SER A 70 28.13 10.27 -10.30
C SER A 70 26.71 10.65 -9.86
N ALA A 71 26.21 11.84 -10.23
CA ALA A 71 24.84 12.26 -9.93
C ALA A 71 23.81 11.48 -10.76
N CYS A 72 24.08 11.25 -12.05
CA CYS A 72 23.20 10.48 -12.94
C CYS A 72 23.16 8.98 -12.57
N TYR A 73 24.28 8.38 -12.15
CA TYR A 73 24.33 7.02 -11.61
C TYR A 73 23.71 6.92 -10.20
N ALA A 74 23.76 7.98 -9.40
CA ALA A 74 23.08 8.03 -8.09
C ALA A 74 21.56 8.17 -8.26
N GLU A 75 21.06 8.98 -9.19
CA GLU A 75 19.63 9.10 -9.49
C GLU A 75 19.08 7.86 -10.21
N ALA A 76 19.82 7.28 -11.17
CA ALA A 76 19.47 6.00 -11.77
C ALA A 76 19.55 4.85 -10.76
N GLY A 77 20.53 4.87 -9.85
CA GLY A 77 20.66 3.91 -8.75
C GLY A 77 19.55 4.05 -7.71
N LEU A 78 19.12 5.27 -7.41
CA LEU A 78 17.97 5.56 -6.52
C LEU A 78 16.65 5.17 -7.17
N LEU A 79 16.45 5.45 -8.47
CA LEU A 79 15.29 4.98 -9.23
C LEU A 79 15.29 3.45 -9.36
N GLN A 80 16.44 2.81 -9.54
CA GLN A 80 16.56 1.37 -9.60
C GLN A 80 16.37 0.73 -8.22
N LEU A 81 16.75 1.39 -7.11
CA LEU A 81 16.38 0.98 -5.76
C LEU A 81 14.90 1.23 -5.44
N CYS A 82 14.31 2.31 -5.97
CA CYS A 82 12.89 2.63 -5.79
C CYS A 82 12.00 1.64 -6.59
N LEU A 83 12.38 1.34 -7.83
CA LEU A 83 11.75 0.33 -8.70
C LEU A 83 12.01 -1.09 -8.18
N LYS A 84 13.21 -1.39 -7.66
CA LYS A 84 13.48 -2.67 -6.97
C LYS A 84 12.65 -2.80 -5.70
N ARG A 85 12.44 -1.75 -4.91
CA ARG A 85 11.52 -1.78 -3.75
C ARG A 85 10.05 -1.98 -4.17
N GLN A 86 9.62 -1.43 -5.31
CA GLN A 86 8.25 -1.59 -5.83
C GLN A 86 7.98 -2.95 -6.51
N PHE A 87 9.02 -3.68 -6.94
CA PHE A 87 8.89 -4.98 -7.63
C PHE A 87 9.56 -6.17 -6.92
N GLN A 88 10.25 -6.00 -5.78
CA GLN A 88 10.95 -7.10 -5.11
C GLN A 88 10.08 -7.95 -4.17
N ARG A 89 8.83 -7.57 -3.93
CA ARG A 89 8.01 -8.23 -2.92
C ARG A 89 6.95 -9.17 -3.49
N CYS A 90 7.37 -10.04 -4.42
CA CYS A 90 6.71 -11.31 -4.75
C CYS A 90 7.58 -12.12 -5.72
N LYS A 91 8.77 -12.57 -5.30
CA LYS A 91 9.38 -13.74 -5.96
C LYS A 91 8.71 -14.99 -5.41
N TYR A 92 7.62 -15.42 -6.03
CA TYR A 92 7.03 -16.74 -5.79
C TYR A 92 7.25 -17.63 -7.03
N ASP A 93 8.04 -18.68 -6.84
CA ASP A 93 8.06 -19.95 -7.61
C ASP A 93 8.20 -19.94 -9.15
N GLY A 94 8.54 -18.82 -9.81
CA GLY A 94 8.77 -18.84 -11.27
C GLY A 94 7.56 -19.23 -12.11
N ARG A 95 6.35 -19.23 -11.51
CA ARG A 95 5.05 -19.32 -12.21
C ARG A 95 4.45 -17.92 -12.29
N ILE A 96 3.88 -17.55 -13.43
CA ILE A 96 3.09 -16.32 -13.55
C ILE A 96 1.81 -16.52 -12.72
N ARG A 97 1.79 -16.01 -11.49
CA ARG A 97 0.54 -15.82 -10.74
C ARG A 97 0.06 -14.40 -10.99
N PHE A 98 -1.18 -14.26 -11.43
CA PHE A 98 -1.85 -12.97 -11.40
C PHE A 98 -2.08 -12.61 -9.93
N MET A 99 -1.53 -11.48 -9.49
CA MET A 99 -1.71 -11.00 -8.12
C MET A 99 -3.21 -10.77 -7.88
N HIS A 100 -3.73 -11.28 -6.76
CA HIS A 100 -5.14 -11.13 -6.44
C HIS A 100 -5.52 -9.62 -6.40
N PRO A 101 -6.70 -9.20 -6.88
CA PRO A 101 -7.08 -7.79 -6.91
C PRO A 101 -6.96 -7.07 -5.57
N LEU A 102 -7.31 -7.74 -4.46
CA LEU A 102 -7.09 -7.21 -3.11
C LEU A 102 -5.61 -7.00 -2.81
N THR A 103 -4.76 -8.00 -3.03
CA THR A 103 -3.31 -7.87 -2.83
C THR A 103 -2.73 -6.75 -3.70
N ALA A 104 -3.16 -6.63 -4.97
CA ALA A 104 -2.78 -5.53 -5.85
C ALA A 104 -3.20 -4.15 -5.34
N PHE A 105 -4.44 -4.02 -4.89
CA PHE A 105 -4.97 -2.79 -4.31
C PHE A 105 -4.16 -2.37 -3.08
N TYR A 106 -3.91 -3.28 -2.14
CA TYR A 106 -3.08 -2.97 -0.96
C TYR A 106 -1.64 -2.66 -1.35
N CYS A 107 -1.01 -3.38 -2.28
CA CYS A 107 0.35 -3.04 -2.74
C CYS A 107 0.45 -1.69 -3.46
N GLY A 108 -0.68 -1.03 -3.79
CA GLY A 108 -0.72 0.19 -4.58
C GLY A 108 -0.45 -0.05 -6.08
N GLN A 109 -0.59 -1.30 -6.53
CA GLN A 109 -0.45 -1.71 -7.92
C GLN A 109 -1.82 -1.90 -8.61
N GLY A 110 -2.91 -1.81 -7.85
CA GLY A 110 -4.28 -1.91 -8.33
C GLY A 110 -5.16 -0.78 -7.81
N THR A 111 -6.38 -0.75 -8.32
CA THR A 111 -7.44 0.16 -7.91
C THR A 111 -8.68 -0.62 -7.55
N ASP A 112 -9.61 0.04 -6.86
CA ASP A 112 -10.96 -0.50 -6.72
C ASP A 112 -11.75 -0.43 -8.05
N HIS A 113 -12.98 -0.94 -8.01
CA HIS A 113 -13.94 -0.92 -9.12
C HIS A 113 -14.22 0.48 -9.72
N ARG A 114 -13.91 1.57 -9.00
CA ARG A 114 -14.08 2.96 -9.46
C ARG A 114 -12.77 3.63 -9.89
N GLY A 115 -11.69 2.87 -10.00
CA GLY A 115 -10.38 3.38 -10.40
C GLY A 115 -9.65 4.15 -9.29
N ARG A 116 -10.08 4.01 -8.02
CA ARG A 116 -9.45 4.67 -6.87
C ARG A 116 -8.34 3.79 -6.31
N SER A 117 -7.18 4.39 -6.05
CA SER A 117 -6.07 3.72 -5.36
C SER A 117 -6.31 3.68 -3.84
N PHE A 118 -5.62 2.77 -3.15
CA PHE A 118 -5.59 2.69 -1.70
C PHE A 118 -5.30 4.05 -1.04
N ASN A 119 -4.23 4.72 -1.48
CA ASN A 119 -3.83 6.02 -0.93
C ASN A 119 -4.85 7.12 -1.21
N SER A 120 -5.49 7.13 -2.38
CA SER A 120 -6.52 8.13 -2.68
C SER A 120 -7.76 7.96 -1.81
N ILE A 121 -8.16 6.73 -1.48
CA ILE A 121 -9.28 6.48 -0.56
C ILE A 121 -8.91 6.94 0.86
N LEU A 122 -7.68 6.66 1.32
CA LEU A 122 -7.25 7.14 2.65
C LEU A 122 -7.19 8.67 2.74
N ALA A 123 -6.98 9.36 1.61
CA ALA A 123 -6.96 10.81 1.53
C ALA A 123 -8.35 11.47 1.44
N PHE A 124 -9.44 10.69 1.42
CA PHE A 124 -10.80 11.23 1.41
C PHE A 124 -11.04 12.21 2.57
N PRO A 125 -11.73 13.33 2.36
CA PRO A 125 -12.27 14.11 3.46
C PRO A 125 -13.34 13.30 4.20
N ASP A 126 -13.58 13.61 5.47
CA ASP A 126 -14.56 12.88 6.30
C ASP A 126 -15.98 12.94 5.70
N THR A 127 -16.34 14.03 5.01
CA THR A 127 -17.60 14.15 4.27
C THR A 127 -17.74 13.11 3.16
N GLU A 128 -16.65 12.79 2.46
CA GLU A 128 -16.63 11.76 1.43
C GLU A 128 -16.64 10.36 2.06
N MET A 129 -15.95 10.14 3.18
CA MET A 129 -16.04 8.87 3.92
C MET A 129 -17.45 8.58 4.45
N GLU A 130 -18.18 9.61 4.86
CA GLU A 130 -19.57 9.47 5.35
C GLU A 130 -20.56 9.22 4.20
N THR A 131 -20.34 9.84 3.03
CA THR A 131 -21.29 9.76 1.90
C THR A 131 -21.00 8.61 0.93
N CYS A 132 -19.73 8.25 0.75
CA CYS A 132 -19.32 7.18 -0.14
C CYS A 132 -19.15 5.88 0.67
N HIS A 133 -19.87 4.82 0.33
CA HIS A 133 -19.92 3.61 1.19
C HIS A 133 -19.26 2.38 0.55
N ASP A 134 -18.91 2.47 -0.72
CA ASP A 134 -18.42 1.37 -1.57
C ASP A 134 -16.92 1.05 -1.37
N TYR A 135 -16.17 1.93 -0.70
CA TYR A 135 -14.75 1.76 -0.43
C TYR A 135 -14.49 0.80 0.74
N ILE A 136 -15.43 0.69 1.69
CA ILE A 136 -15.18 -0.02 2.95
C ILE A 136 -14.98 -1.52 2.70
N GLN A 137 -15.61 -2.07 1.67
CA GLN A 137 -15.43 -3.46 1.25
C GLN A 137 -14.03 -3.72 0.70
N TRP A 138 -13.35 -2.70 0.16
CA TRP A 138 -11.97 -2.80 -0.32
C TRP A 138 -10.95 -2.59 0.80
N LEU A 139 -11.23 -1.68 1.75
CA LEU A 139 -10.35 -1.45 2.92
C LEU A 139 -10.46 -2.52 4.01
N PHE A 140 -11.60 -3.20 4.09
CA PHE A 140 -11.88 -4.27 5.05
C PHE A 140 -12.69 -5.37 4.34
N PRO A 141 -12.06 -6.13 3.44
CA PRO A 141 -12.72 -7.20 2.69
C PRO A 141 -13.06 -8.38 3.61
N LEU A 142 -14.11 -9.13 3.27
CA LEU A 142 -14.56 -10.34 3.97
C LEU A 142 -14.65 -11.51 2.99
N HIS A 143 -14.90 -12.71 3.49
CA HIS A 143 -15.01 -13.93 2.67
C HIS A 143 -16.35 -14.00 1.93
N GLU A 144 -17.36 -13.31 2.44
CA GLU A 144 -18.68 -13.21 1.85
C GLU A 144 -18.78 -12.02 0.89
N PRO A 145 -19.50 -12.20 -0.23
CA PRO A 145 -19.78 -11.10 -1.14
C PRO A 145 -20.63 -10.04 -0.43
N SER A 146 -20.28 -8.77 -0.64
CA SER A 146 -21.06 -7.70 -0.03
C SER A 146 -22.35 -7.45 -0.81
N PRO A 147 -23.52 -7.37 -0.14
CA PRO A 147 -24.76 -6.96 -0.79
C PRO A 147 -24.76 -5.48 -1.20
N TYR A 148 -23.84 -4.67 -0.64
CA TYR A 148 -23.74 -3.23 -0.90
C TYR A 148 -22.77 -2.88 -2.03
N ASN A 149 -21.76 -3.72 -2.26
CA ASN A 149 -20.82 -3.58 -3.36
C ASN A 149 -20.45 -4.97 -3.92
N PRO A 150 -21.22 -5.49 -4.88
CA PRO A 150 -20.96 -6.79 -5.51
C PRO A 150 -19.66 -6.82 -6.34
N GLU A 151 -19.12 -5.66 -6.72
CA GLU A 151 -17.86 -5.56 -7.46
C GLU A 151 -16.62 -5.63 -6.55
N ALA A 152 -16.82 -5.53 -5.23
CA ALA A 152 -15.73 -5.73 -4.29
C ALA A 152 -15.33 -7.22 -4.25
N PRO A 153 -14.05 -7.54 -4.52
CA PRO A 153 -13.57 -8.91 -4.45
C PRO A 153 -13.65 -9.45 -3.03
N VAL A 154 -13.95 -10.74 -2.91
CA VAL A 154 -13.98 -11.45 -1.63
C VAL A 154 -12.57 -11.90 -1.22
N VAL A 155 -12.40 -12.15 0.07
CA VAL A 155 -11.17 -12.71 0.65
C VAL A 155 -11.10 -14.20 0.32
N THR A 156 -10.03 -14.61 -0.34
CA THR A 156 -9.71 -16.02 -0.59
C THR A 156 -8.63 -16.50 0.37
N ALA A 157 -8.43 -17.81 0.47
CA ALA A 157 -7.33 -18.38 1.26
C ALA A 157 -5.95 -17.87 0.80
N GLU A 158 -5.77 -17.61 -0.51
CA GLU A 158 -4.54 -17.02 -1.05
C GLU A 158 -4.31 -15.61 -0.50
N VAL A 159 -5.35 -14.77 -0.41
CA VAL A 159 -5.23 -13.42 0.16
C VAL A 159 -4.90 -13.48 1.65
N VAL A 160 -5.54 -14.37 2.40
CA VAL A 160 -5.21 -14.55 3.83
C VAL A 160 -3.75 -14.96 4.01
N ASP A 161 -3.30 -15.93 3.22
CA ASP A 161 -1.92 -16.39 3.18
C ASP A 161 -0.93 -15.25 2.85
N ASP A 162 -1.26 -14.40 1.87
CA ASP A 162 -0.45 -13.23 1.52
C ASP A 162 -0.32 -12.27 2.71
N PHE A 163 -1.43 -11.92 3.36
CA PHE A 163 -1.43 -11.01 4.52
C PHE A 163 -0.66 -11.58 5.71
N HIS A 164 -0.80 -12.89 6.00
CA HIS A 164 -0.11 -13.53 7.12
C HIS A 164 1.40 -13.67 6.87
N ARG A 165 1.85 -13.73 5.61
CA ARG A 165 3.27 -13.79 5.23
C ARG A 165 3.90 -12.43 5.03
N ASP A 166 3.11 -11.38 4.85
CA ASP A 166 3.58 -10.05 4.49
C ASP A 166 3.20 -8.97 5.53
N PRO A 167 4.15 -8.58 6.41
CA PRO A 167 3.93 -7.51 7.38
C PRO A 167 3.61 -6.13 6.78
N GLU A 168 3.92 -5.87 5.51
CA GLU A 168 3.60 -4.59 4.85
C GLU A 168 2.14 -4.51 4.43
N LEU A 169 1.53 -5.64 4.02
CA LEU A 169 0.09 -5.73 3.81
C LEU A 169 -0.68 -5.46 5.12
N GLN A 170 -0.24 -6.09 6.21
CA GLN A 170 -0.80 -5.84 7.54
C GLN A 170 -0.59 -4.38 7.99
N ALA A 171 0.60 -3.81 7.77
CA ALA A 171 0.87 -2.40 8.07
C ALA A 171 -0.04 -1.44 7.30
N ARG A 172 -0.34 -1.74 6.02
CA ARG A 172 -1.30 -0.95 5.24
C ARG A 172 -2.73 -1.08 5.75
N MET A 173 -3.16 -2.28 6.13
CA MET A 173 -4.47 -2.43 6.78
C MET A 173 -4.55 -1.68 8.11
N HIS A 174 -3.46 -1.64 8.87
CA HIS A 174 -3.37 -0.81 10.06
C HIS A 174 -3.49 0.70 9.73
N GLN A 175 -2.92 1.18 8.63
CA GLN A 175 -3.13 2.56 8.16
C GLN A 175 -4.61 2.83 7.82
N ALA A 176 -5.28 1.89 7.15
CA ALA A 176 -6.71 2.00 6.86
C ALA A 176 -7.54 2.06 8.17
N LEU A 177 -7.18 1.25 9.17
CA LEU A 177 -7.79 1.28 10.50
C LEU A 177 -7.60 2.65 11.15
N GLN A 178 -6.37 3.17 11.20
CA GLN A 178 -6.09 4.49 11.77
C GLN A 178 -6.90 5.59 11.09
N ARG A 179 -7.03 5.54 9.76
CA ARG A 179 -7.82 6.51 9.01
C ARG A 179 -9.31 6.43 9.35
N MET A 180 -9.87 5.23 9.41
CA MET A 180 -11.27 5.01 9.79
C MET A 180 -11.56 5.44 11.22
N LEU A 181 -10.66 5.14 12.17
CA LEU A 181 -10.83 5.57 13.55
C LEU A 181 -10.77 7.09 13.67
N THR A 182 -9.84 7.75 12.96
CA THR A 182 -9.76 9.22 12.91
C THR A 182 -11.09 9.82 12.44
N PHE A 183 -11.67 9.27 11.37
CA PHE A 183 -12.99 9.65 10.86
C PHE A 183 -14.10 9.47 11.92
N LEU A 184 -14.06 8.37 12.69
CA LEU A 184 -14.99 8.13 13.80
C LEU A 184 -14.66 8.96 15.06
N GLY A 185 -13.61 9.79 15.04
CA GLY A 185 -13.20 10.62 16.16
C GLY A 185 -12.50 9.85 17.29
N MET A 186 -11.89 8.71 16.97
CA MET A 186 -11.11 7.84 17.87
C MET A 186 -9.68 7.69 17.35
N VAL A 187 -8.75 7.25 18.19
CA VAL A 187 -7.36 7.01 17.79
C VAL A 187 -6.86 5.71 18.40
N LEU A 188 -6.22 4.85 17.61
CA LEU A 188 -5.50 3.71 18.13
C LEU A 188 -4.05 4.14 18.45
N LYS A 189 -3.62 3.99 19.70
CA LYS A 189 -2.26 4.30 20.12
C LYS A 189 -1.51 3.04 20.51
N GLU A 190 -0.21 3.01 20.23
CA GLU A 190 0.68 1.98 20.76
C GLU A 190 0.78 2.09 22.28
N SER A 191 0.80 0.94 22.95
CA SER A 191 1.00 0.80 24.39
C SER A 191 1.98 -0.36 24.66
N PRO A 192 2.55 -0.47 25.87
CA PRO A 192 3.39 -1.61 26.23
C PRO A 192 2.68 -2.98 26.10
N GLN A 193 1.34 -2.98 26.11
CA GLN A 193 0.49 -4.17 25.96
C GLN A 193 0.01 -4.39 24.51
N GLY A 194 0.51 -3.60 23.55
CA GLY A 194 0.12 -3.66 22.15
C GLY A 194 -0.52 -2.35 21.69
N PHE A 195 -1.85 -2.32 21.62
CA PHE A 195 -2.59 -1.13 21.20
C PHE A 195 -3.73 -0.81 22.19
N GLU A 196 -4.07 0.46 22.27
CA GLU A 196 -5.20 0.97 23.05
C GLU A 196 -6.04 1.94 22.21
N LEU A 197 -7.36 1.79 22.27
CA LEU A 197 -8.28 2.73 21.62
C LEU A 197 -8.54 3.93 22.55
N VAL A 198 -8.10 5.09 22.12
CA VAL A 198 -8.27 6.36 22.84
C VAL A 198 -9.42 7.15 22.24
N MET A 199 -10.29 7.66 23.12
CA MET A 199 -11.50 8.40 22.76
C MET A 199 -11.54 9.75 23.50
N PRO A 200 -11.86 10.88 22.84
CA PRO A 200 -11.99 12.18 23.49
C PRO A 200 -13.17 12.21 24.46
N ALA A 201 -13.21 13.13 25.43
CA ALA A 201 -14.25 13.24 26.46
C ALA A 201 -15.69 13.47 25.92
N ASN A 202 -15.82 14.02 24.72
CA ASN A 202 -17.10 14.26 24.05
C ASN A 202 -17.47 13.18 23.01
N ILE A 203 -16.89 11.97 23.07
CA ILE A 203 -17.17 10.92 22.06
C ILE A 203 -18.68 10.63 21.91
N CYS A 204 -19.46 10.66 22.98
CA CYS A 204 -20.89 10.37 22.91
C CYS A 204 -21.71 11.42 22.14
N GLU A 205 -21.13 12.58 21.84
CA GLU A 205 -21.74 13.64 21.04
C GLU A 205 -21.50 13.47 19.53
N ARG A 206 -20.67 12.49 19.11
CA ARG A 206 -20.43 12.24 17.69
C ARG A 206 -21.72 11.82 16.99
N HIS A 207 -21.95 12.38 15.80
CA HIS A 207 -23.17 12.15 15.02
C HIS A 207 -23.40 10.68 14.63
N TRP A 208 -22.34 9.89 14.52
CA TRP A 208 -22.45 8.47 14.19
C TRP A 208 -22.84 7.60 15.40
N LEU A 209 -22.77 8.13 16.63
CA LEU A 209 -23.21 7.45 17.86
C LEU A 209 -24.68 7.74 18.14
N MET A 210 -25.51 7.32 17.19
CA MET A 210 -26.97 7.31 17.28
C MET A 210 -27.47 5.89 16.98
N PRO A 211 -28.66 5.51 17.49
CA PRO A 211 -29.26 4.22 17.16
C PRO A 211 -29.32 3.97 15.65
N GLU A 212 -29.06 2.73 15.24
CA GLU A 212 -29.13 2.26 13.84
C GLU A 212 -28.18 2.98 12.85
N ASN A 213 -27.14 3.66 13.34
CA ASN A 213 -26.17 4.27 12.44
C ASN A 213 -25.35 3.22 11.68
N HIS A 214 -25.20 3.41 10.38
CA HIS A 214 -24.52 2.47 9.49
C HIS A 214 -23.03 2.26 9.83
N ASN A 215 -22.39 3.20 10.54
CA ASN A 215 -21.01 3.06 11.00
C ASN A 215 -20.84 1.90 12.00
N TYR A 216 -21.90 1.45 12.67
CA TYR A 216 -21.84 0.26 13.52
C TYR A 216 -21.54 -1.01 12.72
N ARG A 217 -22.12 -1.15 11.52
CA ARG A 217 -21.84 -2.27 10.60
C ARG A 217 -20.45 -2.16 9.99
N ARG A 218 -19.96 -0.93 9.72
CA ARG A 218 -18.58 -0.70 9.28
C ARG A 218 -17.57 -1.18 10.34
N LEU A 219 -17.83 -0.90 11.62
CA LEU A 219 -17.01 -1.40 12.73
C LEU A 219 -17.01 -2.92 12.83
N SER A 220 -18.16 -3.59 12.66
CA SER A 220 -18.22 -5.06 12.59
C SER A 220 -17.35 -5.61 11.46
N ARG A 221 -17.46 -5.02 10.27
CA ARG A 221 -16.65 -5.40 9.10
C ARG A 221 -15.16 -5.22 9.34
N MET A 222 -14.77 -4.12 9.96
CA MET A 222 -13.38 -3.85 10.32
C MET A 222 -12.83 -4.91 11.28
N LEU A 223 -13.59 -5.26 12.33
CA LEU A 223 -13.20 -6.30 13.30
C LEU A 223 -13.00 -7.65 12.63
N ALA A 224 -13.98 -8.12 11.86
CA ALA A 224 -13.91 -9.41 11.19
C ALA A 224 -12.77 -9.45 10.16
N SER A 225 -12.63 -8.41 9.35
CA SER A 225 -11.58 -8.34 8.33
C SER A 225 -10.18 -8.35 8.96
N MET A 226 -9.95 -7.58 10.03
CA MET A 226 -8.67 -7.60 10.76
C MET A 226 -8.38 -8.97 11.36
N LYS A 227 -9.39 -9.64 11.90
CA LYS A 227 -9.26 -11.00 12.44
C LYS A 227 -8.85 -12.00 11.36
N LEU A 228 -9.46 -11.92 10.17
CA LEU A 228 -9.10 -12.76 9.03
C LEU A 228 -7.65 -12.52 8.56
N MET A 229 -7.22 -11.27 8.50
CA MET A 229 -5.92 -10.88 7.95
C MET A 229 -4.74 -10.94 8.94
N GLY A 230 -4.98 -11.45 10.16
CA GLY A 230 -3.93 -11.65 11.17
C GLY A 230 -3.53 -10.39 11.94
N LEU A 231 -4.43 -9.40 12.05
CA LEU A 231 -4.25 -8.20 12.89
C LEU A 231 -4.94 -8.37 14.25
N ASP A 232 -4.69 -9.50 14.92
CA ASP A 232 -5.35 -9.86 16.19
C ASP A 232 -5.19 -8.80 17.28
N THR A 233 -4.00 -8.21 17.42
CA THR A 233 -3.73 -7.20 18.46
C THR A 233 -4.56 -5.94 18.23
N GLN A 234 -4.67 -5.47 16.99
CA GLN A 234 -5.48 -4.32 16.62
C GLN A 234 -6.98 -4.62 16.77
N ALA A 235 -7.43 -5.80 16.33
CA ALA A 235 -8.82 -6.22 16.48
C ALA A 235 -9.25 -6.30 17.95
N ASN A 236 -8.39 -6.87 18.81
CA ASN A 236 -8.63 -6.95 20.25
C ASN A 236 -8.69 -5.56 20.90
N ALA A 237 -7.76 -4.66 20.55
CA ALA A 237 -7.74 -3.30 21.07
C ALA A 237 -8.98 -2.50 20.64
N LEU A 238 -9.42 -2.66 19.38
CA LEU A 238 -10.67 -2.05 18.90
C LEU A 238 -11.86 -2.62 19.68
N TRP A 239 -11.97 -3.94 19.83
CA TRP A 239 -13.06 -4.57 20.57
C TRP A 239 -13.14 -4.09 22.02
N GLN A 240 -12.03 -4.10 22.76
CA GLN A 240 -11.97 -3.61 24.14
C GLN A 240 -12.39 -2.13 24.22
N GLY A 241 -11.92 -1.32 23.28
CA GLY A 241 -12.30 0.08 23.17
C GLY A 241 -13.79 0.28 22.91
N LEU A 242 -14.40 -0.54 22.06
CA LEU A 242 -15.83 -0.50 21.77
C LEU A 242 -16.69 -0.96 22.97
N GLN A 243 -16.20 -1.90 23.78
CA GLN A 243 -16.84 -2.25 25.05
C GLN A 243 -16.84 -1.05 26.01
N ALA A 244 -15.69 -0.38 26.16
CA ALA A 244 -15.59 0.83 26.99
C ALA A 244 -16.47 1.97 26.46
N LEU A 245 -16.56 2.12 25.13
CA LEU A 245 -17.45 3.09 24.48
C LEU A 245 -18.91 2.82 24.83
N ALA A 246 -19.35 1.57 24.80
CA ALA A 246 -20.72 1.19 25.08
C ALA A 246 -21.13 1.44 26.53
N VAL A 247 -20.23 1.19 27.49
CA VAL A 247 -20.45 1.55 28.90
C VAL A 247 -20.54 3.07 29.05
N ARG A 248 -19.65 3.80 28.39
CA ARG A 248 -19.54 5.25 28.51
C ARG A 248 -20.68 6.01 27.84
N CYS A 249 -21.20 5.50 26.74
CA CYS A 249 -22.28 6.08 25.96
C CYS A 249 -23.56 5.25 26.11
N GLU A 250 -23.97 5.03 27.36
CA GLU A 250 -25.12 4.19 27.72
C GLU A 250 -26.37 4.56 26.89
N GLY A 251 -27.08 3.54 26.41
CA GLY A 251 -28.30 3.69 25.60
C GLY A 251 -28.09 4.03 24.12
N LYS A 252 -26.86 4.32 23.66
CA LYS A 252 -26.58 4.64 22.24
C LYS A 252 -26.25 3.42 21.38
N ILE A 253 -25.77 2.34 22.00
CA ILE A 253 -25.37 1.10 21.33
C ILE A 253 -26.25 -0.03 21.85
N SER A 254 -26.94 -0.74 20.95
CA SER A 254 -27.85 -1.83 21.31
C SER A 254 -27.08 -3.10 21.69
N ALA A 255 -27.70 -3.97 22.51
CA ALA A 255 -27.14 -5.27 22.86
C ALA A 255 -26.92 -6.17 21.62
N ALA A 256 -27.77 -6.04 20.60
CA ALA A 256 -27.60 -6.73 19.32
C ALA A 256 -26.31 -6.27 18.62
N THR A 257 -26.07 -4.95 18.55
CA THR A 257 -24.83 -4.39 17.96
C THR A 257 -23.59 -4.92 18.68
N LEU A 258 -23.61 -4.94 20.02
CA LEU A 258 -22.50 -5.48 20.82
C LEU A 258 -22.25 -6.97 20.55
N THR A 259 -23.31 -7.75 20.36
CA THR A 259 -23.20 -9.16 19.98
C THR A 259 -22.50 -9.31 18.63
N HIS A 260 -22.90 -8.54 17.61
CA HIS A 260 -22.24 -8.57 16.30
C HIS A 260 -20.76 -8.17 16.39
N TRP A 261 -20.42 -7.10 17.10
CA TRP A 261 -19.01 -6.72 17.30
C TRP A 261 -18.20 -7.81 18.00
N ARG A 262 -18.79 -8.47 19.00
CA ARG A 262 -18.14 -9.58 19.69
C ARG A 262 -17.87 -10.75 18.75
N LEU A 263 -18.87 -11.18 17.98
CA LEU A 263 -18.73 -12.30 17.04
C LEU A 263 -17.68 -12.00 15.97
N ALA A 264 -17.72 -10.79 15.39
CA ALA A 264 -16.75 -10.32 14.43
C ALA A 264 -15.31 -10.30 15.00
N ALA A 265 -15.13 -9.80 16.23
CA ALA A 265 -13.83 -9.77 16.90
C ALA A 265 -13.28 -11.18 17.21
N MET A 266 -14.18 -12.13 17.46
CA MET A 266 -13.83 -13.53 17.71
C MET A 266 -13.59 -14.34 16.42
N GLY A 267 -13.94 -13.79 15.25
CA GLY A 267 -13.90 -14.51 13.98
C GLY A 267 -14.98 -15.59 13.88
N LEU A 268 -16.14 -15.35 14.49
CA LEU A 268 -17.27 -16.27 14.58
C LEU A 268 -18.53 -15.72 13.90
N ASP A 269 -18.41 -14.65 13.10
CA ASP A 269 -19.51 -14.08 12.35
C ASP A 269 -19.38 -14.50 10.88
N ASP A 270 -20.27 -15.39 10.43
CA ASP A 270 -20.39 -15.83 9.03
C ASP A 270 -21.40 -14.96 8.25
N SER A 271 -21.85 -13.82 8.80
CA SER A 271 -22.94 -13.02 8.24
C SER A 271 -22.82 -11.51 8.51
N LEU A 272 -21.96 -10.82 7.75
CA LEU A 272 -21.78 -9.35 7.80
C LEU A 272 -22.25 -8.58 6.56
#